data_AF-A0A352MDM8-F1
#
_entry.id   AF-A0A352MDM8-F1
#
_cell.length_a   1.000
_cell.length_b   1.000
_cell.length_c   1.000
_cell.angle_alpha   90.00
_cell.angle_beta   90.00
_cell.angle_gamma   90.00
#
_symmetry.space_group_name_H-M   'P 1'
#
loop_
_entity.id
_entity.type
_entity.pdbx_description
1 polymer ?
#
loop_
_entity_poly.entity_id
_entity_poly.type
_entity_poly.pdbx_seq_one_letter_code
_entity_poly.pdbx_strand_id
1 'polypeptide(L)'
;IQMNYWPSEITNLGEMFIPFADFIDAMRPDARRTASEVYGLKGIVAHYTTDVWHYTEPLGAVGYGMWPMGIAWSCQNIFDHYNFGGDIDYLRNKAYPIMREAAEFCVSWLVIDPKTGFLVSGPSISPENRFKIPGGRGNASIVMGPTMDHMIIRDLLQNTIQASIILNTDKTFRSKMLKTLEKLTPIKTGSDGRILEWSEEFEEPEPG
;
A
#
# COMPACT_ATOMS: atom_id res chain seq x y z
N ILE A 1 -5.97 8.44 7.54
CA ILE A 1 -6.04 9.84 7.04
C ILE A 1 -6.83 9.95 5.73
N GLN A 2 -6.75 8.93 4.87
CA GLN A 2 -7.36 8.80 3.55
C GLN A 2 -8.85 9.19 3.54
N MET A 3 -9.63 8.67 4.50
CA MET A 3 -11.07 8.93 4.61
C MET A 3 -11.44 10.42 4.68
N ASN A 4 -10.59 11.26 5.28
CA ASN A 4 -10.83 12.70 5.37
C ASN A 4 -10.86 13.38 4.00
N TYR A 5 -10.20 12.79 3.00
CA TYR A 5 -10.04 13.33 1.66
C TYR A 5 -10.88 12.61 0.60
N TRP A 6 -11.55 11.50 0.93
CA TRP A 6 -12.51 10.87 0.02
C TRP A 6 -13.57 11.82 -0.56
N PRO A 7 -14.13 12.78 0.21
CA PRO A 7 -15.10 13.71 -0.38
C PRO A 7 -14.48 14.81 -1.24
N SER A 8 -13.16 15.06 -1.21
CA SER A 8 -12.56 16.28 -1.80
C SER A 8 -12.95 16.45 -3.26
N GLU A 9 -12.72 15.41 -4.07
CA GLU A 9 -12.99 15.49 -5.51
C GLU A 9 -14.49 15.43 -5.83
N ILE A 10 -15.21 14.46 -5.24
CA ILE A 10 -16.62 14.21 -5.56
C ILE A 10 -17.57 15.32 -5.08
N THR A 11 -17.13 16.13 -4.11
CA THR A 11 -17.90 17.28 -3.61
C THR A 11 -17.41 18.61 -4.16
N ASN A 12 -16.55 18.59 -5.20
CA ASN A 12 -16.03 19.78 -5.87
C ASN A 12 -15.22 20.69 -4.91
N LEU A 13 -14.35 20.07 -4.11
CA LEU A 13 -13.40 20.69 -3.18
C LEU A 13 -11.97 20.17 -3.45
N GLY A 14 -11.62 19.95 -4.72
CA GLY A 14 -10.33 19.36 -5.12
C GLY A 14 -9.11 20.18 -4.66
N GLU A 15 -9.25 21.49 -4.51
CA GLU A 15 -8.20 22.35 -3.95
C GLU A 15 -7.89 22.04 -2.48
N MET A 16 -8.85 21.47 -1.74
CA MET A 16 -8.64 21.05 -0.35
C MET A 16 -7.81 19.76 -0.25
N PHE A 17 -7.59 19.06 -1.37
CA PHE A 17 -6.70 17.90 -1.41
C PHE A 17 -5.21 18.27 -1.42
N ILE A 18 -4.86 19.46 -1.92
CA ILE A 18 -3.46 19.87 -2.10
C ILE A 18 -2.62 19.76 -0.82
N PRO A 19 -3.09 20.17 0.38
CA PRO A 19 -2.34 19.99 1.61
C PRO A 19 -2.00 18.53 1.92
N PHE A 20 -2.85 17.57 1.55
CA PHE A 20 -2.55 16.15 1.72
C PHE A 20 -1.44 15.70 0.78
N ALA A 21 -1.52 16.05 -0.51
CA ALA A 21 -0.48 15.73 -1.46
C ALA A 21 0.87 16.34 -1.08
N ASP A 22 0.87 17.58 -0.58
CA ASP A 22 2.06 18.27 -0.08
C ASP A 22 2.65 17.59 1.14
N PHE A 23 1.80 17.18 2.09
CA PHE A 23 2.23 16.48 3.29
C PHE A 23 2.89 15.12 2.96
N ILE A 24 2.29 14.32 2.07
CA ILE A 24 2.87 13.04 1.63
C ILE A 24 4.18 13.26 0.86
N ASP A 25 4.27 14.28 0.02
CA ASP A 25 5.50 14.59 -0.73
C ASP A 25 6.63 15.04 0.21
N ALA A 26 6.32 15.88 1.20
CA ALA A 26 7.27 16.38 2.19
C ALA A 26 7.80 15.27 3.12
N MET A 27 7.03 14.19 3.31
CA MET A 27 7.41 13.01 4.09
C MET A 27 8.44 12.10 3.39
N ARG A 28 8.64 12.25 2.07
CA ARG A 28 9.50 11.34 1.28
C ARG A 28 10.94 11.19 1.81
N PRO A 29 11.65 12.23 2.29
CA PRO A 29 13.00 12.06 2.81
C PRO A 29 13.07 11.06 3.98
N ASP A 30 12.16 11.17 4.94
CA ASP A 30 12.09 10.27 6.10
C ASP A 30 11.58 8.89 5.69
N ALA A 31 10.60 8.84 4.79
CA ALA A 31 10.09 7.59 4.24
C ALA A 31 11.15 6.77 3.48
N ARG A 32 12.08 7.44 2.76
CA ARG A 32 13.25 6.78 2.14
C ARG A 32 14.21 6.26 3.19
N ARG A 33 14.44 7.03 4.27
CA ARG A 33 15.29 6.60 5.38
C ARG A 33 14.71 5.35 6.04
N THR A 34 13.42 5.34 6.35
CA THR A 34 12.73 4.16 6.90
C THR A 34 12.84 2.96 5.96
N ALA A 35 12.61 3.13 4.65
CA ALA A 35 12.75 2.04 3.67
C ALA A 35 14.16 1.43 3.71
N SER A 36 15.19 2.27 3.78
CA SER A 36 16.58 1.83 3.81
C SER A 36 17.01 1.22 5.15
N GLU A 37 16.70 1.88 6.27
CA GLU A 37 17.22 1.50 7.58
C GLU A 37 16.44 0.36 8.23
N VAL A 38 15.11 0.34 8.06
CA VAL A 38 14.26 -0.71 8.65
C VAL A 38 14.21 -1.95 7.76
N TYR A 39 14.14 -1.75 6.44
CA TYR A 39 13.91 -2.86 5.50
C TYR A 39 15.10 -3.18 4.60
N GLY A 40 16.12 -2.33 4.53
CA GLY A 40 17.21 -2.49 3.55
C GLY A 40 16.73 -2.34 2.10
N LEU A 41 15.61 -1.65 1.86
CA LEU A 41 14.96 -1.52 0.57
C LEU A 41 15.03 -0.09 0.01
N LYS A 42 14.78 0.03 -1.29
CA LYS A 42 14.61 1.33 -1.98
C LYS A 42 13.14 1.74 -1.97
N GLY A 43 12.87 2.98 -2.38
CA GLY A 43 11.54 3.55 -2.42
C GLY A 43 11.18 4.30 -1.14
N ILE A 44 9.89 4.50 -0.92
CA ILE A 44 9.34 5.18 0.26
C ILE A 44 8.33 4.30 0.97
N VAL A 45 8.37 4.32 2.30
CA VAL A 45 7.43 3.60 3.15
C VAL A 45 7.05 4.45 4.37
N ALA A 46 5.79 4.38 4.76
CA ALA A 46 5.33 4.77 6.09
C ALA A 46 4.28 3.78 6.57
N HIS A 47 4.09 3.73 7.88
CA HIS A 47 3.22 2.74 8.53
C HIS A 47 1.80 3.30 8.76
N TYR A 48 1.11 2.81 9.78
CA TYR A 48 -0.26 3.18 10.10
C TYR A 48 -0.44 4.63 10.60
N THR A 49 0.61 5.23 11.18
CA THR A 49 0.53 6.55 11.83
C THR A 49 1.68 7.48 11.45
N THR A 50 1.44 8.76 11.60
CA THR A 50 2.39 9.85 11.33
C THR A 50 1.96 11.12 12.07
N ASP A 51 2.78 12.17 12.02
CA ASP A 51 2.53 13.46 12.66
C ASP A 51 3.09 14.63 11.82
N VAL A 52 3.04 15.85 12.36
CA VAL A 52 3.54 17.06 11.69
C VAL A 52 5.05 17.05 11.44
N TRP A 53 5.79 16.10 12.03
CA TRP A 53 7.22 15.91 11.86
C TRP A 53 7.54 14.76 10.88
N HIS A 54 6.53 14.26 10.17
CA HIS A 54 6.65 13.20 9.17
C HIS A 54 7.21 11.88 9.73
N TYR A 55 6.78 11.49 10.93
CA TYR A 55 7.13 10.18 11.47
C TYR A 55 6.68 9.04 10.53
N THR A 56 7.61 8.17 10.12
CA THR A 56 7.38 7.09 9.14
C THR A 56 7.67 5.68 9.63
N GLU A 57 8.32 5.52 10.78
CA GLU A 57 8.76 4.24 11.35
C GLU A 57 7.60 3.38 11.89
N PRO A 58 7.77 2.06 12.06
CA PRO A 58 6.78 1.25 12.76
C PRO A 58 6.72 1.69 14.23
N LEU A 59 5.50 1.87 14.77
CA LEU A 59 5.31 2.35 16.14
C LEU A 59 4.24 1.54 16.88
N GLY A 60 4.46 1.32 18.17
CA GLY A 60 3.49 0.70 19.06
C GLY A 60 3.46 -0.82 18.94
N ALA A 61 2.28 -1.42 19.13
CA ALA A 61 2.14 -2.88 19.18
C ALA A 61 2.06 -3.48 17.78
N VAL A 62 2.51 -4.74 17.66
CA VAL A 62 2.50 -5.52 16.43
C VAL A 62 1.15 -5.51 15.70
N GLY A 63 0.03 -5.59 16.44
CA GLY A 63 -1.32 -5.68 15.86
C GLY A 63 -1.82 -4.44 15.13
N TYR A 64 -1.04 -3.35 15.11
CA TYR A 64 -1.34 -2.15 14.31
C TYR A 64 -0.07 -1.51 13.73
N GLY A 65 1.07 -1.61 14.43
CA GLY A 65 2.32 -0.96 14.07
C GLY A 65 3.05 -1.58 12.87
N MET A 66 2.94 -2.89 12.66
CA MET A 66 3.62 -3.60 11.57
C MET A 66 2.78 -3.64 10.30
N TRP A 67 2.41 -2.46 9.79
CA TRP A 67 1.61 -2.30 8.57
C TRP A 67 2.25 -1.28 7.62
N PRO A 68 3.14 -1.69 6.71
CA PRO A 68 3.96 -0.78 5.89
C PRO A 68 3.27 -0.29 4.60
N MET A 69 1.96 -0.03 4.64
CA MET A 69 1.16 0.31 3.45
C MET A 69 0.61 1.75 3.48
N GLY A 70 0.99 2.59 4.44
CA GLY A 70 0.40 3.93 4.63
C GLY A 70 0.57 4.86 3.43
N ILE A 71 1.80 5.02 2.92
CA ILE A 71 2.06 5.81 1.71
C ILE A 71 1.47 5.12 0.47
N ALA A 72 1.57 3.80 0.37
CA ALA A 72 1.03 3.04 -0.75
C ALA A 72 -0.49 3.24 -0.89
N TRP A 73 -1.23 3.24 0.22
CA TRP A 73 -2.67 3.54 0.22
C TRP A 73 -2.94 5.00 -0.09
N SER A 74 -2.14 5.92 0.45
CA SER A 74 -2.27 7.36 0.17
C SER A 74 -2.10 7.71 -1.31
N CYS A 75 -1.37 6.89 -2.07
CA CYS A 75 -1.19 7.06 -3.50
C CYS A 75 -2.50 6.91 -4.31
N GLN A 76 -3.52 6.24 -3.77
CA GLN A 76 -4.84 6.18 -4.39
C GLN A 76 -5.43 7.59 -4.50
N ASN A 77 -5.53 8.32 -3.38
CA ASN A 77 -6.05 9.69 -3.38
C ASN A 77 -5.19 10.64 -4.24
N ILE A 78 -3.86 10.45 -4.22
CA ILE A 78 -2.91 11.23 -5.04
C ILE A 78 -3.19 11.05 -6.53
N PHE A 79 -3.47 9.83 -6.97
CA PHE A 79 -3.81 9.58 -8.37
C PHE A 79 -5.24 9.99 -8.70
N ASP A 80 -6.19 9.84 -7.78
CA ASP A 80 -7.57 10.28 -7.96
C ASP A 80 -7.64 11.77 -8.27
N HIS A 81 -6.88 12.62 -7.58
CA HIS A 81 -6.83 14.05 -7.89
C HIS A 81 -6.49 14.32 -9.37
N TYR A 82 -5.56 13.54 -9.95
CA TYR A 82 -5.30 13.60 -11.38
C TYR A 82 -6.48 13.06 -12.20
N ASN A 83 -7.10 11.96 -11.82
CA ASN A 83 -8.23 11.37 -12.56
C ASN A 83 -9.44 12.31 -12.63
N PHE A 84 -9.68 13.10 -11.58
CA PHE A 84 -10.76 14.10 -11.55
C PHE A 84 -10.39 15.39 -12.29
N GLY A 85 -9.16 15.89 -12.14
CA GLY A 85 -8.75 17.19 -12.70
C GLY A 85 -8.11 17.13 -14.10
N GLY A 86 -7.48 16.02 -14.46
CA GLY A 86 -6.75 15.84 -15.72
C GLY A 86 -5.43 16.63 -15.83
N ASP A 87 -4.93 17.21 -14.73
CA ASP A 87 -3.72 18.05 -14.73
C ASP A 87 -2.45 17.22 -14.92
N ILE A 88 -1.90 17.29 -16.14
CA ILE A 88 -0.68 16.57 -16.53
C ILE A 88 0.57 17.12 -15.81
N ASP A 89 0.60 18.39 -15.45
CA ASP A 89 1.74 18.97 -14.73
C ASP A 89 1.74 18.54 -13.27
N TYR A 90 0.57 18.49 -12.62
CA TYR A 90 0.42 17.83 -11.32
C TYR A 90 0.84 16.36 -11.38
N LEU A 91 0.37 15.62 -12.39
CA LEU A 91 0.73 14.22 -12.57
C LEU A 91 2.24 14.05 -12.69
N ARG A 92 2.89 14.85 -13.53
CA ARG A 92 4.34 14.76 -13.81
C ARG A 92 5.20 15.17 -12.61
N ASN A 93 4.83 16.26 -11.94
CA ASN A 93 5.71 16.92 -10.98
C ASN A 93 5.44 16.49 -9.53
N LYS A 94 4.23 16.00 -9.23
CA LYS A 94 3.81 15.66 -7.86
C LYS A 94 3.40 14.20 -7.72
N ALA A 95 2.33 13.78 -8.40
CA ALA A 95 1.74 12.46 -8.19
C ALA A 95 2.67 11.33 -8.62
N TYR A 96 3.19 11.38 -9.85
CA TYR A 96 4.01 10.30 -10.40
C TYR A 96 5.31 10.06 -9.61
N PRO A 97 6.09 11.09 -9.21
CA PRO A 97 7.27 10.87 -8.36
C PRO A 97 6.97 10.17 -7.03
N ILE A 98 5.84 10.49 -6.37
CA ILE A 98 5.42 9.84 -5.12
C ILE A 98 5.06 8.37 -5.40
N MET A 99 4.14 8.15 -6.35
CA MET A 99 3.65 6.82 -6.71
C MET A 99 4.78 5.89 -7.17
N ARG A 100 5.71 6.41 -7.99
CA ARG A 100 6.85 5.64 -8.51
C ARG A 100 7.76 5.14 -7.40
N GLU A 101 8.03 5.94 -6.37
CA GLU A 101 8.86 5.52 -5.24
C GLU A 101 8.12 4.58 -4.28
N ALA A 102 6.83 4.79 -4.06
CA ALA A 102 6.01 3.86 -3.28
C ALA A 102 5.95 2.49 -3.98
N ALA A 103 5.76 2.50 -5.31
CA ALA A 103 5.78 1.29 -6.13
C ALA A 103 7.16 0.60 -6.09
N GLU A 104 8.25 1.35 -6.07
CA GLU A 104 9.61 0.79 -5.93
C GLU A 104 9.76 0.03 -4.61
N PHE A 105 9.26 0.58 -3.50
CA PHE A 105 9.23 -0.12 -2.22
C PHE A 105 8.38 -1.39 -2.30
N CYS A 106 7.12 -1.29 -2.75
CA CYS A 106 6.21 -2.44 -2.81
C CYS A 106 6.76 -3.58 -3.68
N VAL A 107 7.33 -3.27 -4.86
CA VAL A 107 7.94 -4.29 -5.73
C VAL A 107 9.14 -4.98 -5.06
N SER A 108 9.87 -4.26 -4.21
CA SER A 108 11.00 -4.77 -3.44
C SER A 108 10.60 -5.49 -2.14
N TRP A 109 9.44 -5.16 -1.58
CA TRP A 109 8.89 -5.75 -0.35
C TRP A 109 8.28 -7.13 -0.58
N LEU A 110 7.82 -7.40 -1.81
CA LEU A 110 7.26 -8.69 -2.18
C LEU A 110 8.33 -9.78 -2.25
N VAL A 111 8.02 -10.94 -1.67
CA VAL A 111 8.84 -12.16 -1.69
C VAL A 111 8.07 -13.32 -2.28
N ILE A 112 8.77 -14.33 -2.81
CA ILE A 112 8.12 -15.55 -3.32
C ILE A 112 7.68 -16.40 -2.14
N ASP A 113 6.38 -16.71 -2.08
CA ASP A 113 5.85 -17.70 -1.16
C ASP A 113 6.32 -19.10 -1.57
N PRO A 114 7.08 -19.82 -0.73
CA PRO A 114 7.58 -21.15 -1.05
C PRO A 114 6.46 -22.19 -1.25
N LYS A 115 5.24 -21.95 -0.71
CA LYS A 115 4.11 -22.87 -0.87
C LYS A 115 3.46 -22.74 -2.25
N THR A 116 3.25 -21.50 -2.71
CA THR A 116 2.44 -21.24 -3.92
C THR A 116 3.25 -20.77 -5.12
N GLY A 117 4.46 -20.27 -4.93
CA GLY A 117 5.29 -19.66 -5.97
C GLY A 117 4.86 -18.25 -6.39
N PHE A 118 3.78 -17.72 -5.83
CA PHE A 118 3.34 -16.34 -6.03
C PHE A 118 4.12 -15.36 -5.14
N LEU A 119 4.05 -14.08 -5.49
CA LEU A 119 4.58 -12.98 -4.69
C LEU A 119 3.60 -12.63 -3.57
N VAL A 120 4.09 -12.64 -2.33
CA VAL A 120 3.38 -12.21 -1.12
C VAL A 120 4.11 -11.05 -0.46
N SER A 121 3.38 -10.20 0.26
CA SER A 121 3.96 -9.11 1.05
C SER A 121 4.22 -9.60 2.47
N GLY A 122 5.05 -8.90 3.21
CA GLY A 122 5.13 -9.04 4.66
C GLY A 122 6.51 -9.42 5.19
N PRO A 123 6.64 -9.55 6.52
CA PRO A 123 5.53 -9.65 7.49
C PRO A 123 4.66 -8.39 7.57
N SER A 124 3.34 -8.57 7.59
CA SER A 124 2.35 -7.50 7.72
C SER A 124 1.15 -8.01 8.53
N ILE A 125 0.13 -7.18 8.66
CA ILE A 125 -1.11 -7.48 9.38
C ILE A 125 -2.33 -7.11 8.51
N SER A 126 -3.49 -7.65 8.87
CA SER A 126 -4.73 -6.92 8.58
C SER A 126 -4.96 -5.94 9.74
N PRO A 127 -5.04 -4.62 9.50
CA PRO A 127 -5.01 -3.60 10.55
C PRO A 127 -5.96 -3.90 11.71
N GLU A 128 -5.38 -4.00 12.91
CA GLU A 128 -6.09 -4.13 14.19
C GLU A 128 -6.89 -5.44 14.37
N ASN A 129 -6.93 -6.31 13.36
CA ASN A 129 -7.64 -7.59 13.44
C ASN A 129 -6.72 -8.76 13.85
N ARG A 130 -7.35 -9.86 14.24
CA ARG A 130 -6.70 -11.07 14.74
C ARG A 130 -7.37 -12.31 14.18
N PHE A 131 -6.64 -13.41 14.14
CA PHE A 131 -7.16 -14.73 13.85
C PHE A 131 -6.71 -15.73 14.92
N LYS A 132 -7.48 -16.81 15.10
CA LYS A 132 -7.13 -17.90 16.01
C LYS A 132 -5.97 -18.70 15.43
N ILE A 133 -4.98 -19.01 16.26
CA ILE A 133 -3.80 -19.77 15.83
C ILE A 133 -4.23 -21.19 15.46
N PRO A 134 -4.02 -21.65 14.20
CA PRO A 134 -4.42 -23.00 13.79
C PRO A 134 -3.78 -24.08 14.66
N GLY A 135 -4.61 -24.95 15.25
CA GLY A 135 -4.16 -26.03 16.13
C GLY A 135 -3.51 -25.58 17.46
N GLY A 136 -3.55 -24.28 17.76
CA GLY A 136 -2.93 -23.69 18.94
C GLY A 136 -3.93 -23.09 19.92
N ARG A 137 -3.41 -22.39 20.94
CA ARG A 137 -4.20 -21.56 21.86
C ARG A 137 -3.89 -20.09 21.62
N GLY A 138 -4.91 -19.25 21.62
CA GLY A 138 -4.79 -17.80 21.48
C GLY A 138 -4.89 -17.30 20.04
N ASN A 139 -4.56 -16.03 19.85
CA ASN A 139 -4.77 -15.29 18.61
C ASN A 139 -3.44 -14.69 18.10
N ALA A 140 -3.34 -14.48 16.79
CA ALA A 140 -2.23 -13.81 16.12
C ALA A 140 -2.72 -12.72 15.16
N SER A 141 -1.83 -11.83 14.74
CA SER A 141 -2.11 -10.75 13.76
C SER A 141 -1.15 -10.73 12.58
N ILE A 142 0.11 -11.15 12.77
CA ILE A 142 1.12 -11.14 11.69
C ILE A 142 0.89 -12.30 10.74
N VAL A 143 0.89 -12.01 9.45
CA VAL A 143 0.91 -12.99 8.36
C VAL A 143 1.85 -12.55 7.24
N MET A 144 2.10 -13.48 6.31
CA MET A 144 2.55 -13.15 4.97
C MET A 144 1.33 -13.02 4.06
N GLY A 145 1.25 -11.91 3.34
CA GLY A 145 0.24 -11.63 2.34
C GLY A 145 -1.19 -11.46 2.87
N PRO A 146 -1.45 -10.51 3.79
CA PRO A 146 -2.82 -10.13 4.09
C PRO A 146 -3.46 -9.51 2.83
N THR A 147 -4.76 -9.73 2.64
CA THR A 147 -5.46 -9.31 1.41
C THR A 147 -5.43 -7.81 1.21
N MET A 148 -5.50 -7.03 2.30
CA MET A 148 -5.42 -5.56 2.24
C MET A 148 -4.11 -5.07 1.60
N ASP A 149 -2.96 -5.63 1.99
CA ASP A 149 -1.67 -5.30 1.37
C ASP A 149 -1.71 -5.56 -0.14
N HIS A 150 -2.19 -6.73 -0.55
CA HIS A 150 -2.21 -7.11 -1.97
C HIS A 150 -3.16 -6.25 -2.79
N MET A 151 -4.29 -5.83 -2.22
CA MET A 151 -5.20 -4.90 -2.88
C MET A 151 -4.57 -3.51 -3.05
N ILE A 152 -3.93 -2.98 -1.99
CA ILE A 152 -3.24 -1.68 -2.04
C ILE A 152 -2.07 -1.71 -3.03
N ILE A 153 -1.22 -2.75 -2.96
CA ILE A 153 -0.09 -2.91 -3.88
C ILE A 153 -0.61 -3.02 -5.32
N ARG A 154 -1.67 -3.81 -5.55
CA ARG A 154 -2.25 -3.96 -6.88
C ARG A 154 -2.74 -2.63 -7.46
N ASP A 155 -3.49 -1.87 -6.68
CA ASP A 155 -4.00 -0.55 -7.05
C ASP A 155 -2.84 0.42 -7.35
N LEU A 156 -1.87 0.53 -6.43
CA LEU A 156 -0.69 1.37 -6.60
C LEU A 156 0.08 1.04 -7.89
N LEU A 157 0.35 -0.25 -8.15
CA LEU A 157 1.10 -0.64 -9.34
C LEU A 157 0.31 -0.36 -10.61
N GLN A 158 -1.00 -0.61 -10.63
CA GLN A 158 -1.86 -0.31 -11.78
C GLN A 158 -1.91 1.19 -12.07
N ASN A 159 -2.13 2.01 -11.04
CA ASN A 159 -2.17 3.47 -11.14
C ASN A 159 -0.81 4.04 -11.59
N THR A 160 0.30 3.51 -11.06
CA THR A 160 1.66 3.92 -11.46
C THR A 160 1.97 3.53 -12.91
N ILE A 161 1.54 2.34 -13.35
CA ILE A 161 1.65 1.91 -14.76
C ILE A 161 0.88 2.86 -15.67
N GLN A 162 -0.36 3.21 -15.32
CA GLN A 162 -1.19 4.13 -16.09
C GLN A 162 -0.55 5.52 -16.20
N ALA A 163 -0.11 6.08 -15.07
CA ALA A 163 0.60 7.37 -15.04
C ALA A 163 1.88 7.34 -15.90
N SER A 164 2.66 6.26 -15.83
CA SER A 164 3.85 6.06 -16.66
C SER A 164 3.54 6.02 -18.16
N ILE A 165 2.39 5.45 -18.56
CA ILE A 165 1.94 5.44 -19.96
C ILE A 165 1.58 6.85 -20.41
N ILE A 166 0.78 7.58 -19.62
CA ILE A 166 0.34 8.96 -19.91
C ILE A 166 1.56 9.88 -20.08
N LEU A 167 2.53 9.77 -19.18
CA LEU A 167 3.76 10.58 -19.20
C LEU A 167 4.83 10.05 -20.18
N ASN A 168 4.59 8.89 -20.81
CA ASN A 168 5.54 8.17 -21.66
C ASN A 168 6.94 8.00 -21.03
N THR A 169 6.98 7.64 -19.74
CA THR A 169 8.21 7.49 -18.95
C THR A 169 8.35 6.08 -18.35
N ASP A 170 9.55 5.77 -17.84
CA ASP A 170 9.87 4.58 -17.03
C ASP A 170 9.46 3.23 -17.64
N LYS A 171 9.62 3.07 -18.96
CA LYS A 171 9.23 1.86 -19.70
C LYS A 171 9.78 0.57 -19.07
N THR A 172 11.02 0.59 -18.59
CA THR A 172 11.65 -0.57 -17.93
C THR A 172 11.00 -0.89 -16.59
N PHE A 173 10.75 0.12 -15.76
CA PHE A 173 10.10 -0.08 -14.46
C PHE A 173 8.63 -0.47 -14.62
N ARG A 174 7.92 0.11 -15.59
CA ARG A 174 6.58 -0.32 -16.00
C ARG A 174 6.51 -1.80 -16.34
N SER A 175 7.44 -2.30 -17.15
CA SER A 175 7.54 -3.74 -17.46
C SER A 175 7.82 -4.60 -16.22
N LYS A 176 8.56 -4.09 -15.23
CA LYS A 176 8.76 -4.77 -13.96
C LYS A 176 7.45 -4.84 -13.16
N MET A 177 6.73 -3.72 -13.04
CA MET A 177 5.45 -3.66 -12.33
C MET A 177 4.39 -4.60 -12.96
N LEU A 178 4.32 -4.67 -14.29
CA LEU A 178 3.44 -5.62 -14.99
C LEU A 178 3.73 -7.08 -14.62
N LYS A 179 5.01 -7.48 -14.67
CA LYS A 179 5.44 -8.83 -14.26
C LYS A 179 5.20 -9.11 -12.77
N THR A 180 5.31 -8.09 -11.92
CA THR A 180 4.97 -8.19 -10.50
C THR A 180 3.48 -8.45 -10.32
N LEU A 181 2.61 -7.72 -11.04
CA LEU A 181 1.15 -7.90 -10.97
C LEU A 181 0.69 -9.29 -11.42
N GLU A 182 1.31 -9.85 -12.46
CA GLU A 182 1.07 -11.22 -12.95
C GLU A 182 1.39 -12.29 -11.91
N LYS A 183 2.35 -12.01 -11.02
CA LYS A 183 2.81 -12.94 -9.98
C LYS A 183 2.29 -12.60 -8.59
N LEU A 184 1.62 -11.46 -8.40
CA LEU A 184 1.07 -11.08 -7.10
C LEU A 184 -0.08 -12.02 -6.75
N THR A 185 -0.05 -12.58 -5.53
CA THR A 185 -1.06 -13.53 -5.05
C THR A 185 -2.49 -13.04 -5.36
N PRO A 186 -3.34 -13.90 -5.93
CA PRO A 186 -4.72 -13.54 -6.26
C PRO A 186 -5.56 -13.42 -4.99
N ILE A 187 -6.59 -12.57 -5.06
CA ILE A 187 -7.64 -12.49 -4.03
C ILE A 187 -8.40 -13.82 -4.05
N LYS A 188 -8.68 -14.36 -2.87
CA LYS A 188 -9.39 -15.64 -2.70
C LYS A 188 -10.73 -15.41 -2.01
N THR A 189 -11.69 -16.27 -2.34
CA THR A 189 -12.93 -16.40 -1.59
C THR A 189 -12.85 -17.61 -0.65
N GLY A 190 -13.37 -17.44 0.57
CA GLY A 190 -13.49 -18.51 1.56
C GLY A 190 -14.61 -19.48 1.23
N SER A 191 -14.70 -20.54 2.02
CA SER A 191 -15.74 -21.56 1.93
C SER A 191 -17.15 -21.01 2.22
N ASP A 192 -17.23 -19.90 2.95
CA ASP A 192 -18.45 -19.15 3.27
C ASP A 192 -18.83 -18.09 2.21
N GLY A 193 -18.03 -17.94 1.15
CA GLY A 193 -18.25 -17.00 0.06
C GLY A 193 -17.73 -15.57 0.30
N ARG A 194 -17.14 -15.27 1.47
CA ARG A 194 -16.49 -13.98 1.74
C ARG A 194 -15.14 -13.89 1.02
N ILE A 195 -14.65 -12.67 0.78
CA ILE A 195 -13.23 -12.47 0.45
C ILE A 195 -12.41 -12.79 1.70
N LEU A 196 -11.38 -13.61 1.57
CA LEU A 196 -10.49 -13.91 2.70
C LEU A 196 -9.71 -12.65 3.11
N GLU A 197 -9.64 -12.37 4.40
CA GLU A 197 -8.85 -11.26 4.95
C GLU A 197 -7.33 -11.59 4.98
N TRP A 198 -7.00 -12.87 5.19
CA TRP A 198 -5.62 -13.38 5.20
C TRP A 198 -5.35 -14.37 4.06
N SER A 199 -4.09 -14.77 3.93
CA SER A 199 -3.62 -15.69 2.89
C SER A 199 -4.18 -17.11 2.99
N GLU A 200 -4.66 -17.48 4.18
CA GLU A 200 -5.32 -18.73 4.52
C GLU A 200 -6.68 -18.42 5.19
N GLU A 201 -7.62 -19.37 5.14
CA GLU A 201 -8.93 -19.25 5.76
C GLU A 201 -8.79 -19.52 7.27
N PHE A 202 -8.52 -18.46 8.03
CA PHE A 202 -8.43 -18.54 9.49
C PHE A 202 -9.77 -18.29 10.17
N GLU A 203 -9.94 -18.91 11.34
CA GLU A 203 -11.09 -18.62 12.20
C GLU A 203 -10.88 -17.28 12.92
N GLU A 204 -11.87 -16.40 12.83
CA GLU A 204 -11.86 -15.08 13.46
C GLU A 204 -12.36 -15.18 14.92
N PRO A 205 -11.69 -14.54 15.90
CA PRO A 205 -12.19 -14.44 17.26
C PRO A 205 -13.40 -13.49 17.35
N GLU A 206 -13.47 -12.50 16.46
CA GLU A 206 -14.51 -11.47 16.37
C GLU A 206 -15.00 -11.42 14.91
N PRO A 207 -15.94 -12.30 14.50
CA PRO A 207 -16.42 -12.34 13.12
C PRO A 207 -17.15 -11.04 12.75
N GLY A 208 -16.76 -10.44 11.64
CA GLY A 208 -17.44 -9.29 11.02
C GLY A 208 -18.70 -9.62 10.25
#